data_AF-A0A399QCB8-F1
#
_entry.id   AF-A0A399QCB8-F1
#
_cell.length_a   1.000
_cell.length_b   1.000
_cell.length_c   1.000
_cell.angle_alpha   90.00
_cell.angle_beta   90.00
_cell.angle_gamma   90.00
#
_symmetry.space_group_name_H-M   'P 1'
#
loop_
_entity.id
_entity.type
_entity.pdbx_description
1 polymer ?
#
loop_
_entity_poly.entity_id
_entity_poly.type
_entity_poly.pdbx_seq_one_letter_code
_entity_poly.pdbx_strand_id
1 'polypeptide(L)' 'GRRPGFTASRHTPQELDRAAHPHELPASEAVHLYIDAAQHGLGSRACGLDVLPEHQLWPSARTLELTIRSR' A
#
# COMPACT_ATOMS: atom_id res chain seq x y z
N GLY A 1 13.34 5.27 -14.30
CA GLY A 1 12.76 4.43 -13.22
C GLY A 1 11.26 4.60 -13.19
N ARG A 2 10.52 3.62 -12.66
CA ARG A 2 9.07 3.76 -12.40
C ARG A 2 8.89 4.78 -11.27
N ARG A 3 7.93 5.70 -11.41
CA ARG A 3 7.64 6.69 -10.35
C ARG A 3 7.04 5.97 -9.12
N PRO A 4 7.26 6.47 -7.89
CA PRO A 4 6.61 5.91 -6.72
C PRO A 4 5.09 6.10 -6.78
N GLY A 5 4.37 5.17 -6.18
CA GLY A 5 2.95 5.31 -5.88
C GLY A 5 2.74 5.97 -4.52
N PHE A 6 1.49 6.33 -4.21
CA PHE A 6 1.13 6.73 -2.86
C PHE A 6 -0.30 6.31 -2.51
N THR A 7 -0.56 6.16 -1.22
CA THR A 7 -1.89 5.96 -0.64
C THR A 7 -2.08 6.93 0.52
N ALA A 8 -3.23 7.61 0.59
CA ALA A 8 -3.63 8.39 1.76
C ALA A 8 -4.88 7.73 2.38
N SER A 9 -4.78 7.34 3.64
CA SER A 9 -5.83 6.61 4.36
C SER A 9 -6.13 7.25 5.71
N ARG A 10 -7.34 7.03 6.24
CA ARG A 10 -7.73 7.41 7.61
C ARG A 10 -7.31 6.38 8.67
N HIS A 11 -6.94 5.19 8.23
CA HIS A 11 -6.58 4.05 9.08
C HIS A 11 -5.32 3.38 8.53
N THR A 12 -4.54 2.80 9.42
CA THR A 12 -3.37 1.98 9.09
C THR A 12 -3.77 0.67 8.39
N PRO A 13 -2.89 0.05 7.59
CA PRO A 13 -3.10 -1.30 7.06
C PRO A 13 -3.40 -2.32 8.15
N GLN A 14 -2.80 -2.19 9.34
CA GLN A 14 -3.01 -3.11 10.47
C GLN A 14 -4.41 -2.96 11.09
N GLU A 15 -5.00 -1.78 11.07
CA GLU A 15 -6.40 -1.58 11.49
C GLU A 15 -7.37 -2.08 10.44
N LEU A 16 -7.08 -1.81 9.17
CA LEU A 16 -7.88 -2.30 8.04
C LEU A 16 -7.89 -3.83 7.95
N ASP A 17 -6.76 -4.48 8.22
CA ASP A 17 -6.63 -5.95 8.22
C ASP A 17 -7.43 -6.61 9.36
N ARG A 18 -7.53 -5.95 10.52
CA ARG A 18 -8.24 -6.50 11.69
C ARG A 18 -9.76 -6.37 11.58
N ALA A 19 -10.27 -5.35 10.90
CA ALA A 19 -11.70 -5.09 10.79
C ALA A 19 -12.34 -6.01 9.74
N ALA A 20 -13.36 -6.78 10.13
CA ALA A 20 -14.15 -7.57 9.19
C ALA A 20 -15.16 -6.68 8.45
N HIS A 21 -15.62 -5.60 9.08
CA HIS A 21 -16.56 -4.64 8.51
C HIS A 21 -16.13 -3.19 8.72
N PRO A 22 -16.45 -2.25 7.81
CA PRO A 22 -16.01 -0.86 7.92
C PRO A 22 -16.42 -0.12 9.21
N HIS A 23 -17.53 -0.49 9.84
CA HIS A 23 -18.01 0.15 11.07
C HIS A 23 -17.30 -0.34 12.34
N GLU A 24 -16.46 -1.36 12.23
CA GLU A 24 -15.62 -1.88 13.32
C GLU A 24 -14.29 -1.12 13.43
N LEU A 25 -13.98 -0.26 12.46
CA LEU A 25 -12.78 0.56 12.46
C LEU A 25 -12.82 1.56 13.64
N PRO A 26 -11.66 1.80 14.29
CA PRO A 26 -11.59 2.78 15.37
C PRO A 26 -11.82 4.19 14.83
N ALA A 27 -12.03 5.14 15.75
CA ALA A 27 -11.98 6.55 15.40
C ALA A 27 -10.62 6.88 14.78
N SER A 28 -10.62 7.56 13.64
CA SER A 28 -9.39 7.95 12.94
C SER A 28 -8.68 9.07 13.71
N GLU A 29 -7.39 8.89 13.99
CA GLU A 29 -6.58 9.87 14.72
C GLU A 29 -5.72 10.75 13.80
N ALA A 30 -5.46 10.29 12.57
CA ALA A 30 -4.58 10.96 11.62
C ALA A 30 -4.87 10.56 10.16
N VAL A 31 -4.23 11.25 9.22
CA VAL A 31 -4.10 10.79 7.84
C VAL A 31 -2.77 10.04 7.70
N HIS A 32 -2.84 8.78 7.28
CA HIS A 32 -1.69 7.93 7.02
C HIS A 32 -1.32 8.01 5.54
N LEU A 33 -0.15 8.59 5.26
CA LEU A 33 0.43 8.68 3.92
C LEU A 33 1.51 7.60 3.74
N TYR A 34 1.28 6.71 2.77
CA TYR A 34 2.25 5.72 2.30
C TYR A 34 2.82 6.19 0.96
N ILE A 35 4.14 6.24 0.83
CA ILE A 35 4.85 6.54 -0.43
C ILE A 35 5.66 5.29 -0.80
N ASP A 36 5.21 4.58 -1.82
CA ASP A 36 5.70 3.23 -2.13
C ASP A 36 6.59 3.24 -3.38
N ALA A 37 7.82 2.78 -3.23
CA ALA A 37 8.71 2.56 -4.38
C ALA A 37 8.21 1.45 -5.31
N ALA A 38 7.57 0.43 -4.73
CA ALA A 38 6.90 -0.66 -5.43
C ALA A 38 5.92 -1.37 -4.48
N GLN A 39 4.90 -2.01 -5.04
CA GLN A 39 3.93 -2.84 -4.34
C GLN A 39 3.82 -4.20 -5.04
N HIS A 40 3.50 -5.26 -4.28
CA HIS A 40 3.26 -6.59 -4.84
C HIS A 40 1.96 -6.59 -5.65
N GLY A 41 1.92 -7.29 -6.78
CA GLY A 41 0.69 -7.46 -7.54
C GLY A 41 -0.38 -8.23 -6.73
N LEU A 42 -1.65 -8.12 -7.13
CA LEU A 42 -2.75 -8.81 -6.43
C LEU A 42 -3.01 -10.21 -7.00
N GLY A 43 -2.94 -10.35 -8.33
CA GLY A 43 -3.35 -11.56 -9.03
C GLY A 43 -4.86 -11.82 -8.87
N SER A 44 -5.27 -13.08 -9.00
CA SER A 44 -6.65 -13.52 -8.75
C SER A 44 -6.74 -14.74 -7.84
N ARG A 45 -5.72 -14.94 -6.98
CA ARG A 45 -5.54 -16.15 -6.15
C ARG A 45 -6.60 -16.34 -5.04
N ALA A 46 -7.60 -15.47 -4.93
CA ALA A 46 -8.81 -15.79 -4.18
C ALA A 46 -9.58 -16.96 -4.83
N CYS A 47 -9.62 -17.00 -6.17
CA CYS A 47 -10.12 -18.11 -6.98
C CYS A 47 -9.55 -17.97 -8.40
N GLY A 48 -8.33 -18.46 -8.63
CA GLY A 48 -7.64 -18.24 -9.89
C GLY A 48 -6.12 -18.29 -9.76
N LEU A 49 -5.44 -17.62 -10.69
CA LEU A 49 -3.99 -17.61 -10.79
C LEU A 49 -3.36 -16.67 -9.77
N ASP A 50 -2.13 -17.00 -9.43
CA ASP A 50 -1.23 -16.10 -8.73
C ASP A 50 -0.91 -14.84 -9.56
N VAL A 51 -0.28 -13.87 -8.91
CA VAL A 51 0.44 -12.75 -9.51
C VAL A 51 1.41 -13.26 -10.58
N LEU A 52 1.26 -12.75 -11.80
CA LEU A 52 2.16 -13.05 -12.90
C LEU A 52 3.61 -12.65 -12.56
N PRO A 53 4.63 -13.40 -13.02
CA PRO A 53 6.03 -13.16 -12.65
C PRO A 53 6.50 -11.71 -12.79
N GLU A 54 6.09 -11.00 -13.83
CA GLU A 54 6.41 -9.59 -14.09
C GLU A 54 5.79 -8.59 -13.10
N HIS A 55 4.85 -9.03 -12.27
CA HIS A 55 4.14 -8.23 -11.25
C HIS A 55 4.48 -8.66 -9.82
N GLN A 56 5.29 -9.70 -9.64
CA GLN A 56 5.76 -10.12 -8.33
C GLN A 56 6.83 -9.16 -7.82
N LEU A 57 6.66 -8.67 -6.60
CA LEU A 57 7.66 -7.87 -5.91
C LEU A 57 8.64 -8.77 -5.16
N TRP A 58 9.86 -8.90 -5.69
CA TRP A 58 10.98 -9.59 -5.04
C TRP A 58 11.94 -8.60 -4.34
N PRO A 59 12.65 -9.03 -3.28
CA PRO A 59 13.62 -8.20 -2.58
C PRO A 59 14.67 -7.60 -3.53
N SER A 60 14.81 -6.28 -3.49
CA SER A 60 15.80 -5.56 -4.29
C SER A 60 15.97 -4.13 -3.78
N ALA A 61 17.14 -3.53 -4.04
CA ALA A 61 17.42 -2.16 -3.66
C ALA A 61 16.48 -1.17 -4.39
N ARG A 62 16.03 -0.14 -3.68
CA ARG A 62 15.17 0.94 -4.17
C ARG A 62 15.56 2.26 -3.49
N THR A 63 15.41 3.36 -4.20
CA THR A 63 15.66 4.72 -3.69
C THR A 63 14.42 5.56 -3.93
N LEU A 64 14.01 6.33 -2.93
CA LEU A 64 12.99 7.36 -3.04
C LEU A 64 13.64 8.72 -2.86
N GLU A 65 13.45 9.60 -3.83
CA GLU A 65 13.87 11.00 -3.76
C GLU A 65 12.60 11.85 -3.63
N LEU A 66 12.45 12.51 -2.48
CA LEU A 66 11.24 13.24 -2.11
C LEU A 66 11.59 14.69 -1.78
N THR A 67 10.74 15.61 -2.22
CA THR A 67 10.76 16.99 -1.75
C THR A 67 9.42 17.28 -1.12
N ILE A 68 9.42 17.56 0.18
CA ILE A 68 8.21 17.88 0.95
C ILE A 68 8.20 19.38 1.17
N ARG A 69 7.08 20.03 0.82
CA ARG A 69 6.87 21.46 1.04
C ARG A 69 5.51 21.66 1.69
N SER A 70 5.48 22.36 2.82
CA SER A 70 4.26 23.01 3.28
C SER A 70 4.15 24.38 2.63
N ARG A 71 2.95 24.96 2.63
CA ARG A 71 2.78 26.38 2.32
C ARG A 71 3.47 27.25 3.37
#